data_AF-A0A4Q4T041-F1
#
_entry.id   AF-A0A4Q4T041-F1
#
_cell.length_a   1.000
_cell.length_b   1.000
_cell.length_c   1.000
_cell.angle_alpha   90.00
_cell.angle_beta   90.00
_cell.angle_gamma   90.00
#
_symmetry.space_group_name_H-M   'P 1'
#
loop_
_entity.id
_entity.type
_entity.pdbx_description
1 polymer ?
#
loop_
_entity_poly.entity_id
_entity_poly.type
_entity_poly.pdbx_seq_one_letter_code
_entity_poly.pdbx_strand_id
1 'polypeptide(L)'
;MQFFTHGSSLLPLLALISSISGAPLIEERAAATCGSTYYTATQVNQAAQKACTYYRAGSAVSGYPHTYNNYEGFSFTVSGPYLEFPMLASGSVYTGGKSGGGVVPG
;
A
#
# COMPACT_ATOMS: atom_id res chain seq x y z
N MET A 1 -23.99 1.48 62.49
CA MET A 1 -23.83 0.55 61.34
C MET A 1 -24.93 0.94 60.33
N GLN A 2 -24.59 1.65 59.24
CA GLN A 2 -24.39 1.10 57.88
C GLN A 2 -25.65 0.33 57.37
N PHE A 3 -26.26 0.55 56.20
CA PHE A 3 -25.73 0.89 54.88
C PHE A 3 -26.80 1.59 54.01
N PHE A 4 -26.36 2.55 53.21
CA PHE A 4 -27.07 3.08 52.05
C PHE A 4 -27.14 2.01 50.95
N THR A 5 -28.32 1.68 50.45
CA THR A 5 -28.48 0.90 49.21
C THR A 5 -28.79 1.85 48.07
N HIS A 6 -27.74 2.21 47.32
CA HIS A 6 -27.84 2.97 46.09
C HIS A 6 -28.48 2.11 44.99
N GLY A 7 -29.64 2.55 44.50
CA GLY A 7 -30.21 2.05 43.25
C GLY A 7 -29.33 2.46 42.08
N SER A 8 -28.41 1.58 41.68
CA SER A 8 -27.58 1.76 40.49
C SER A 8 -28.45 1.68 39.23
N SER A 9 -28.82 2.84 38.73
CA SER A 9 -29.35 3.00 37.37
C SER A 9 -28.28 2.58 36.36
N LEU A 10 -28.47 1.41 35.75
CA LEU A 10 -27.67 0.95 34.62
C LEU A 10 -28.28 1.51 33.34
N LEU A 11 -27.86 2.73 32.94
CA LEU A 11 -28.09 3.19 31.57
C LEU A 11 -27.14 2.42 30.63
N PRO A 12 -27.64 1.80 29.54
CA PRO A 12 -26.78 1.19 28.54
C PRO A 12 -26.10 2.30 27.73
N LEU A 13 -24.79 2.46 27.91
CA LEU A 13 -23.98 3.36 27.10
C LEU A 13 -23.80 2.74 25.70
N LEU A 14 -24.63 3.15 24.75
CA LEU A 14 -24.57 2.73 23.36
C LEU A 14 -23.30 3.33 22.71
N ALA A 15 -22.24 2.54 22.57
CA ALA A 15 -21.02 2.96 21.89
C ALA A 15 -21.27 3.02 20.37
N LEU A 16 -21.40 4.23 19.81
CA LEU A 16 -21.34 4.45 18.37
C LEU A 16 -19.92 4.17 17.88
N ILE A 17 -19.72 3.01 17.26
CA ILE A 17 -18.51 2.71 16.50
C ILE A 17 -18.65 3.40 15.14
N SER A 18 -18.09 4.60 15.00
CA SER A 18 -17.97 5.26 13.71
C SER A 18 -16.93 4.53 12.87
N SER A 19 -17.39 3.77 11.88
CA SER A 19 -16.55 3.15 10.86
C SER A 19 -15.90 4.25 10.02
N ILE A 20 -14.65 4.63 10.33
CA ILE A 20 -13.86 5.49 9.45
C ILE A 20 -13.50 4.64 8.23
N SER A 21 -14.28 4.79 7.16
CA SER A 21 -13.92 4.23 5.85
C SER A 21 -12.81 5.10 5.27
N GLY A 22 -11.56 4.75 5.58
CA GLY A 22 -10.39 5.32 4.91
C GLY A 22 -10.31 4.76 3.49
N ALA A 23 -10.99 5.41 2.53
CA ALA A 23 -10.71 5.16 1.13
C ALA A 23 -9.22 5.42 0.88
N PRO A 24 -8.50 4.52 0.19
CA PRO A 24 -7.12 4.81 -0.16
C PRO A 24 -7.11 6.08 -1.00
N LEU A 25 -6.36 7.09 -0.55
CA LEU A 25 -6.05 8.25 -1.37
C LEU A 25 -5.25 7.72 -2.57
N ILE A 26 -5.92 7.55 -3.70
CA ILE A 26 -5.25 7.24 -4.97
C ILE A 26 -4.72 8.58 -5.46
N GLU A 27 -3.52 8.93 -5.03
CA GLU A 27 -2.77 9.99 -5.69
C GLU A 27 -2.43 9.48 -7.10
N GLU A 28 -2.99 10.14 -8.11
CA GLU A 28 -2.80 9.76 -9.50
C GLU A 28 -1.31 9.80 -9.85
N ARG A 29 -0.73 8.62 -10.07
CA ARG A 29 0.65 8.50 -10.53
C ARG A 29 0.75 8.87 -12.01
N ALA A 30 1.79 9.62 -12.37
CA ALA A 30 2.08 9.93 -13.76
C ALA A 30 2.48 8.67 -14.55
N ALA A 31 2.33 8.73 -15.88
CA ALA A 31 2.94 7.78 -16.79
C ALA A 31 4.47 7.81 -16.67
N ALA A 32 5.13 6.69 -16.98
CA ALA A 32 6.58 6.55 -16.88
C ALA A 32 7.14 5.79 -18.07
N THR A 33 8.35 6.13 -18.48
CA THR A 33 9.10 5.38 -19.50
C THR A 33 10.34 4.76 -18.86
N CYS A 34 10.48 3.45 -18.93
CA CYS A 34 11.67 2.73 -18.47
C CYS A 34 12.34 2.06 -19.67
N GLY A 35 13.53 2.55 -20.05
CA GLY A 35 14.18 2.14 -21.30
C GLY A 35 13.30 2.47 -22.51
N SER A 36 12.97 1.47 -23.32
CA SER A 36 12.06 1.59 -24.46
C SER A 36 10.59 1.31 -24.13
N THR A 37 10.26 0.98 -22.88
CA THR A 37 8.90 0.61 -22.48
C THR A 37 8.17 1.80 -21.89
N TYR A 38 7.01 2.12 -22.45
CA TYR A 38 6.10 3.14 -21.94
C TYR A 38 5.02 2.51 -21.04
N TYR A 39 4.83 3.07 -19.86
CA TYR A 39 3.79 2.70 -18.90
C TYR A 39 2.81 3.85 -18.73
N THR A 40 1.53 3.59 -18.96
CA THR A 40 0.46 4.54 -18.67
C THR A 40 0.33 4.78 -17.16
N ALA A 41 -0.21 5.94 -16.79
CA ALA A 41 -0.59 6.26 -15.41
C ALA A 41 -1.42 5.14 -14.75
N THR A 42 -2.37 4.56 -15.49
CA THR A 42 -3.19 3.44 -15.01
C THR A 42 -2.36 2.22 -14.64
N GLN A 43 -1.39 1.83 -15.47
CA GLN A 43 -0.54 0.67 -15.20
C GLN A 43 0.35 0.90 -13.97
N VAL A 44 0.92 2.10 -13.82
CA VAL A 44 1.71 2.48 -12.64
C VAL A 44 0.83 2.43 -11.38
N ASN A 45 -0.38 2.99 -11.43
CA ASN A 45 -1.33 2.97 -10.33
C ASN A 45 -1.74 1.55 -9.93
N GLN A 46 -2.04 0.67 -10.89
CA GLN A 46 -2.43 -0.71 -10.62
C GLN A 46 -1.31 -1.51 -9.95
N ALA A 47 -0.05 -1.32 -10.37
CA ALA A 47 1.09 -1.95 -9.72
C ALA A 47 1.29 -1.44 -8.28
N ALA A 48 1.21 -0.12 -8.06
CA ALA A 48 1.31 0.47 -6.73
C ALA A 48 0.19 -0.03 -5.78
N GLN A 49 -1.05 -0.15 -6.29
CA GLN A 49 -2.18 -0.68 -5.52
C GLN A 49 -1.98 -2.16 -5.18
N LYS A 50 -1.43 -2.96 -6.10
CA LYS A 50 -1.12 -4.37 -5.85
C LYS A 50 -0.05 -4.52 -4.77
N ALA A 51 1.02 -3.72 -4.85
CA ALA A 51 2.06 -3.65 -3.83
C ALA A 51 1.47 -3.28 -2.46
N CYS A 52 0.65 -2.23 -2.40
CA CYS A 52 -0.02 -1.80 -1.17
C CYS A 52 -0.90 -2.92 -0.57
N THR A 53 -1.65 -3.63 -1.42
CA THR A 53 -2.51 -4.75 -0.99
C THR A 53 -1.68 -5.87 -0.36
N TYR A 54 -0.59 -6.28 -1.01
CA TYR A 54 0.30 -7.32 -0.48
C TYR A 54 1.02 -6.89 0.80
N TYR A 55 1.53 -5.66 0.85
CA TYR A 55 2.16 -5.11 2.05
C TYR A 55 1.18 -5.10 3.25
N ARG A 56 -0.04 -4.57 3.05
CA ARG A 56 -1.08 -4.55 4.09
C ARG A 56 -1.52 -5.94 4.53
N ALA A 57 -1.42 -6.94 3.65
CA ALA A 57 -1.71 -8.33 3.95
C ALA A 57 -0.52 -9.08 4.58
N GLY A 58 0.65 -8.45 4.72
CA GLY A 58 1.88 -9.14 5.17
C GLY A 58 2.35 -10.22 4.20
N SER A 59 2.02 -10.10 2.90
CA SER A 59 2.35 -11.07 1.87
C SER A 59 3.46 -10.56 0.96
N ALA A 60 4.36 -11.46 0.56
CA ALA A 60 5.43 -11.18 -0.40
C ALA A 60 5.46 -12.26 -1.50
N VAL A 61 4.57 -12.14 -2.48
CA VAL A 61 4.46 -13.12 -3.58
C VAL A 61 5.73 -13.04 -4.42
N SER A 62 6.45 -14.16 -4.49
CA SER A 62 7.76 -14.23 -5.17
C SER A 62 8.75 -13.16 -4.68
N GLY A 63 8.65 -12.77 -3.41
CA GLY A 63 9.54 -11.78 -2.79
C GLY A 63 9.12 -10.31 -2.97
N TYR A 64 7.91 -10.04 -3.47
CA TYR A 64 7.40 -8.68 -3.66
C TYR A 64 6.05 -8.42 -2.98
N PRO A 65 5.83 -7.19 -2.48
CA PRO A 65 6.77 -6.08 -2.43
C PRO A 65 7.89 -6.30 -1.40
N HIS A 66 8.98 -5.55 -1.52
CA HIS A 66 10.04 -5.49 -0.51
C HIS A 66 10.59 -4.08 -0.35
N THR A 67 11.39 -3.86 0.69
CA THR A 67 11.97 -2.56 1.02
C THR A 67 12.90 -2.06 -0.08
N TYR A 68 12.64 -0.85 -0.56
CA TYR A 68 13.56 -0.11 -1.41
C TYR A 68 14.37 0.87 -0.54
N ASN A 69 15.69 0.70 -0.51
CA ASN A 69 16.58 1.46 0.38
C ASN A 69 17.06 2.80 -0.20
N ASN A 70 16.83 3.06 -1.49
CA ASN A 70 17.24 4.28 -2.17
C ASN A 70 18.74 4.60 -2.03
N TYR A 71 19.61 3.61 -2.23
CA TYR A 71 21.06 3.82 -2.20
C TYR A 71 21.55 4.71 -3.35
N GLU A 72 20.75 4.83 -4.41
CA GLU A 72 20.93 5.69 -5.56
C GLU A 72 20.74 7.18 -5.22
N GLY A 73 20.06 7.48 -4.10
CA GLY A 73 19.85 8.85 -3.64
C GLY A 73 18.79 9.62 -4.43
N PHE A 74 17.76 8.94 -4.95
CA PHE A 74 16.63 9.62 -5.59
C PHE A 74 15.87 10.49 -4.58
N SER A 75 15.43 11.66 -5.04
CA SER A 75 14.59 12.55 -4.25
C SER A 75 13.12 12.22 -4.51
N PHE A 76 12.42 11.77 -3.47
CA PHE A 76 10.98 11.56 -3.52
C PHE A 76 10.25 12.69 -2.79
N THR A 77 9.06 13.05 -3.27
CA THR A 77 8.19 14.06 -2.64
C THR A 77 7.48 13.56 -1.38
N VAL A 78 7.57 12.26 -1.11
CA VAL A 78 6.97 11.58 0.05
C VAL A 78 8.07 10.97 0.92
N SER A 79 7.82 10.86 2.22
CA SER A 79 8.75 10.22 3.15
C SER A 79 8.68 8.70 3.10
N GLY A 80 9.81 8.04 3.31
CA GLY A 80 9.90 6.58 3.44
C GLY A 80 9.34 6.04 4.76
N PRO A 81 9.38 4.71 4.97
CA PRO A 81 10.08 3.70 4.16
C PRO A 81 9.44 3.47 2.77
N TYR A 82 10.26 3.08 1.79
CA TYR A 82 9.80 2.81 0.43
C TYR A 82 9.70 1.31 0.16
N LEU A 83 8.81 0.95 -0.77
CA LEU A 83 8.65 -0.40 -1.27
C LEU A 83 8.86 -0.40 -2.78
N GLU A 84 9.44 -1.48 -3.30
CA GLU A 84 9.51 -1.76 -4.73
C GLU A 84 8.60 -2.92 -5.12
N PHE A 85 8.09 -2.86 -6.36
CA PHE A 85 7.20 -3.86 -6.94
C PHE A 85 7.37 -3.92 -8.46
N PRO A 86 7.29 -5.10 -9.11
CA PRO A 86 7.61 -5.21 -10.53
C PRO A 86 6.59 -4.53 -11.45
N MET A 87 7.12 -3.80 -12.44
CA MET A 87 6.40 -3.35 -13.63
C MET A 87 6.71 -4.28 -14.80
N LEU A 88 5.71 -4.99 -15.34
CA LEU A 88 5.91 -5.92 -16.45
C LEU A 88 5.83 -5.19 -17.79
N ALA A 89 6.74 -5.48 -18.72
CA ALA A 89 6.74 -4.86 -20.06
C ALA A 89 5.44 -5.14 -20.85
N SER A 90 4.70 -6.21 -20.52
CA SER A 90 3.37 -6.47 -21.09
C SER A 90 2.30 -5.47 -20.65
N GLY A 91 2.56 -4.68 -19.60
CA GLY A 91 1.58 -3.80 -18.98
C GLY A 91 0.63 -4.48 -17.99
N SER A 92 0.71 -5.80 -17.83
CA SER A 92 -0.09 -6.54 -16.86
C SER A 92 0.42 -6.34 -15.43
N VAL A 93 -0.49 -6.38 -14.46
CA VAL A 93 -0.12 -6.37 -13.03
C VAL A 93 0.59 -7.67 -12.68
N TYR A 94 1.73 -7.57 -12.00
CA TYR A 94 2.49 -8.73 -11.54
C TYR A 94 1.71 -9.52 -10.47
N THR A 95 1.64 -10.84 -10.65
CA THR A 95 0.94 -11.77 -9.75
C THR A 95 1.83 -12.92 -9.24
N GLY A 96 3.16 -12.83 -9.43
CA GLY A 96 4.11 -13.88 -9.07
C GLY A 96 4.80 -14.52 -10.28
N GLY A 97 5.85 -15.31 -10.02
CA GLY A 97 6.70 -15.93 -11.06
C GLY A 97 7.98 -15.13 -11.33
N LYS A 98 8.72 -15.45 -12.41
CA LYS A 98 9.93 -14.69 -12.75
C LYS A 98 9.53 -13.28 -13.15
N SER A 99 9.78 -12.30 -12.27
CA SER A 99 9.71 -10.89 -12.66
C SER A 99 10.74 -10.70 -13.78
N GLY A 100 10.28 -10.34 -14.98
CA GLY A 100 11.11 -10.24 -16.19
C GLY A 100 12.21 -9.18 -16.16
N GLY A 101 12.70 -8.77 -14.98
CA GLY A 101 13.82 -7.85 -14.85
C GLY A 101 13.55 -6.50 -15.47
N GLY A 102 12.51 -5.82 -14.99
CA GLY A 102 12.41 -4.37 -15.05
C GLY A 102 12.83 -3.76 -13.70
N VAL A 103 13.99 -4.17 -13.18
CA VAL A 103 14.71 -3.37 -12.19
C VAL A 103 15.63 -2.46 -13.00
N VAL A 104 15.46 -1.15 -12.87
CA VAL A 104 16.31 -0.14 -13.51
C VAL A 104 17.62 -0.04 -12.73
N PRO A 105 18.73 -0.54 -13.30
CA PRO A 105 19.99 0.21 -13.26
C PRO A 105 20.66 0.25 -14.64
N GLY A 106 20.99 1.45 -15.13
CA GLY A 106 21.72 1.70 -16.39
C GLY A 106 21.20 2.90 -17.14
#